data_AF-A0A0L0UMJ2-F1
#
_entry.id   AF-A0A0L0UMJ2-F1
#
_cell.length_a   1.000
_cell.length_b   1.000
_cell.length_c   1.000
_cell.angle_alpha   90.00
_cell.angle_beta   90.00
_cell.angle_gamma   90.00
#
_symmetry.space_group_name_H-M   'P 1'
#
loop_
_entity.id
_entity.type
_entity.pdbx_description
1 polymer ?
#
loop_
_entity_poly.entity_id
_entity_poly.type
_entity_poly.pdbx_seq_one_letter_code
_entity_poly.pdbx_strand_id
1 'polypeptide(L)'
;MLEKELTRPEIRIIRVDMDNSLASTLDLIKAFPSAKDVPDEDMVPTLIYSGSRNRTLTAMEVFDLARETPGACFVPRGKTIRRFHSCTGDQDKKDVVEDFSSAKVPVISCTMALGLGQNWKR
;
A
#
# COMPACT_ATOMS: atom_id res chain seq x y z
N MET A 1 1.85 -31.31 10.05
CA MET A 1 1.39 -30.05 9.42
C MET A 1 0.44 -30.44 8.30
N LEU A 2 -0.71 -29.78 8.13
CA LEU A 2 -1.59 -30.04 6.98
C LEU A 2 -0.98 -29.34 5.76
N GLU A 3 -0.27 -30.08 4.93
CA GLU A 3 0.23 -29.61 3.64
C GLU A 3 -0.86 -29.89 2.59
N LYS A 4 -1.69 -28.89 2.31
CA LYS A 4 -2.71 -28.95 1.25
C LYS A 4 -2.47 -27.82 0.26
N GLU A 5 -3.02 -27.95 -0.94
CA GLU A 5 -2.83 -27.01 -2.06
C GLU A 5 -3.07 -25.53 -1.68
N LEU A 6 -4.01 -25.26 -0.77
CA LEU A 6 -4.37 -23.90 -0.35
C LEU A 6 -3.66 -23.41 0.92
N THR A 7 -2.90 -24.26 1.61
CA THR A 7 -2.23 -23.84 2.85
C THR A 7 -0.98 -23.05 2.53
N ARG A 8 -0.91 -21.81 3.02
CA ARG A 8 0.26 -20.92 2.92
C ARG A 8 0.81 -20.67 4.33
N PRO A 9 1.56 -21.62 4.93
CA PRO A 9 2.04 -21.51 6.32
C PRO A 9 2.94 -20.30 6.58
N GLU A 10 3.53 -19.72 5.54
CA GLU A 10 4.31 -18.49 5.58
C GLU A 10 3.45 -17.21 5.72
N ILE A 11 2.14 -17.29 5.46
CA ILE A 11 1.22 -16.17 5.58
C ILE A 11 0.56 -16.19 6.96
N ARG A 12 0.74 -15.11 7.73
CA ARG A 12 0.00 -14.87 8.97
C ARG A 12 -1.16 -13.92 8.71
N ILE A 13 -2.37 -14.35 9.02
CA ILE A 13 -3.57 -13.52 8.94
C ILE A 13 -3.80 -12.88 10.31
N ILE A 14 -3.84 -11.55 10.34
CA ILE A 14 -4.17 -10.74 11.52
C ILE A 14 -5.47 -10.01 11.22
N ARG A 15 -6.42 -10.04 12.17
CA ARG A 15 -7.64 -9.24 12.12
C ARG A 15 -7.57 -8.21 13.24
N VAL A 16 -7.85 -6.96 12.88
CA VAL A 16 -7.90 -5.83 13.81
C VAL A 16 -9.32 -5.26 13.77
N ASP A 17 -9.89 -4.99 14.94
CA ASP A 17 -11.17 -4.30 15.02
C ASP A 17 -10.97 -2.80 14.75
N MET A 18 -11.89 -2.22 13.99
CA MET A 18 -11.80 -0.82 13.56
C MET A 18 -12.42 0.09 14.62
N ASP A 19 -11.69 1.12 15.04
CA ASP A 19 -12.23 2.17 15.93
C ASP A 19 -12.92 3.27 15.12
N ASN A 20 -12.58 3.39 13.85
CA ASN A 20 -13.09 4.39 12.93
C ASN A 20 -13.88 3.75 11.80
N SER A 21 -14.65 4.57 11.08
CA SER A 21 -15.35 4.10 9.89
C SER A 21 -14.36 3.55 8.84
N LEU A 22 -14.72 2.47 8.16
CA LEU A 22 -13.94 1.97 7.02
C LEU A 22 -13.79 3.01 5.89
N ALA A 23 -14.66 4.02 5.84
CA ALA A 23 -14.60 5.09 4.86
C ALA A 23 -13.48 6.10 5.16
N SER A 24 -13.15 6.34 6.43
CA SER A 24 -12.10 7.30 6.82
C SER A 24 -10.70 6.72 6.76
N THR A 25 -10.56 5.39 6.82
CA THR A 25 -9.27 4.68 6.79
C THR A 25 -8.34 5.03 7.97
N LEU A 26 -8.79 5.79 8.96
CA LEU A 26 -7.95 6.34 10.04
C LEU A 26 -7.23 5.29 10.88
N ASP A 27 -7.79 4.09 11.04
CA ASP A 27 -7.11 3.02 11.77
C ASP A 27 -5.83 2.53 11.10
N LEU A 28 -5.63 2.85 9.81
CA LEU A 28 -4.41 2.57 9.06
C LEU A 28 -3.19 3.29 9.66
N ILE A 29 -3.37 4.39 10.40
CA ILE A 29 -2.28 5.13 11.06
C ILE A 29 -1.48 4.19 11.96
N LYS A 30 -2.15 3.27 12.66
CA LYS A 30 -1.51 2.35 13.60
C LYS A 30 -0.63 1.29 12.91
N ALA A 31 -0.77 1.12 11.59
CA ALA A 31 -0.04 0.11 10.83
C ALA A 31 1.31 0.61 10.29
N PHE A 32 1.57 1.92 10.30
CA PHE A 32 2.78 2.49 9.71
C PHE A 32 3.54 3.37 10.70
N PRO A 33 4.88 3.25 10.74
CA PRO A 33 5.72 4.09 11.60
C PRO A 33 5.89 5.50 11.03
N SER A 34 6.28 6.45 11.88
CA SER A 34 6.71 7.79 11.47
C SER A 34 7.95 7.72 10.56
N ALA A 35 8.10 8.68 9.64
CA ALA A 35 9.30 8.81 8.82
C ALA A 35 10.57 9.14 9.61
N LYS A 36 10.41 9.60 10.85
CA LYS A 36 11.50 9.84 11.80
C LYS A 36 12.05 8.53 12.40
N ASP A 37 11.20 7.52 12.53
CA ASP A 37 11.55 6.26 13.16
C ASP A 37 12.05 5.23 12.14
N VAL A 38 11.43 5.19 10.95
CA VAL A 38 11.79 4.29 9.86
C VAL A 38 11.83 5.09 8.57
N PRO A 39 12.99 5.24 7.89
CA PRO A 39 13.05 5.92 6.60
C PRO A 39 12.37 5.10 5.49
N ASP A 40 12.01 5.74 4.38
CA ASP A 40 11.26 5.11 3.29
C ASP A 40 11.96 3.88 2.68
N GLU A 41 13.29 3.86 2.70
CA GLU A 41 14.13 2.76 2.20
C GLU A 41 14.06 1.49 3.07
N ASP A 42 13.78 1.66 4.36
CA ASP A 42 13.67 0.56 5.35
C ASP A 42 12.22 0.09 5.55
N MET A 43 11.25 0.74 4.89
CA MET A 43 9.85 0.35 4.97
C MET A 43 9.61 -1.02 4.33
N VAL A 44 8.84 -1.87 5.02
CA VAL A 44 8.41 -3.16 4.49
C VAL A 44 7.52 -2.95 3.25
N PRO A 45 7.81 -3.60 2.11
CA PRO A 45 6.98 -3.49 0.90
C PRO A 45 5.53 -3.86 1.19
N THR A 46 4.60 -2.93 0.94
CA THR A 46 3.21 -3.07 1.36
C THR A 46 2.21 -2.72 0.26
N LEU A 47 1.17 -3.54 0.13
CA LEU A 47 -0.01 -3.26 -0.70
C LEU A 47 -1.21 -2.95 0.20
N ILE A 48 -1.82 -1.78 0.01
CA ILE A 48 -3.03 -1.37 0.74
C ILE A 48 -4.21 -1.48 -0.23
N TYR A 49 -5.02 -2.52 -0.05
CA TYR A 49 -6.22 -2.72 -0.87
C TYR A 49 -7.41 -1.94 -0.35
N SER A 50 -8.04 -1.17 -1.24
CA SER A 50 -9.26 -0.40 -1.00
C SER A 50 -10.40 -0.81 -1.93
N GLY A 51 -11.63 -0.76 -1.41
CA GLY A 51 -12.83 -1.13 -2.16
C GLY A 51 -13.26 -0.14 -3.26
N SER A 52 -12.69 1.05 -3.33
CA SER A 52 -13.02 2.03 -4.36
C SER A 52 -11.81 2.86 -4.79
N ARG A 53 -11.91 3.47 -5.98
CA ARG A 53 -10.90 4.41 -6.48
C ARG A 53 -10.67 5.51 -5.46
N ASN A 54 -11.69 6.22 -5.00
CA ASN A 54 -11.51 7.35 -4.07
C ASN A 54 -10.83 6.92 -2.76
N ARG A 55 -11.16 5.74 -2.23
CA ARG A 55 -10.54 5.26 -0.98
C ARG A 55 -9.04 4.98 -1.11
N THR A 56 -8.53 4.66 -2.30
CA THR A 56 -7.07 4.57 -2.49
C THR A 56 -6.38 5.92 -2.26
N LEU A 57 -7.03 7.05 -2.56
CA LEU A 57 -6.46 8.37 -2.21
C LEU A 57 -6.56 8.63 -0.71
N THR A 58 -7.72 8.38 -0.10
CA THR A 58 -7.90 8.52 1.35
C THR A 58 -6.89 7.68 2.15
N ALA A 59 -6.60 6.46 1.69
CA ALA A 59 -5.57 5.62 2.30
C ALA A 59 -4.16 6.24 2.18
N MET A 60 -3.84 6.90 1.07
CA MET A 60 -2.57 7.62 0.91
C MET A 60 -2.49 8.84 1.82
N GLU A 61 -3.56 9.61 1.94
CA GLU A 61 -3.61 10.76 2.87
C GLU A 61 -3.43 10.30 4.32
N VAL A 62 -4.07 9.21 4.73
CA VAL A 62 -3.90 8.65 6.07
C VAL A 62 -2.51 8.06 6.27
N PHE A 63 -1.93 7.43 5.26
CA PHE A 63 -0.54 6.98 5.29
C PHE A 63 0.42 8.16 5.49
N ASP A 64 0.23 9.28 4.77
CA ASP A 64 1.01 10.50 4.97
C ASP A 64 0.91 11.04 6.40
N LEU A 65 -0.28 10.97 7.01
CA LEU A 65 -0.45 11.32 8.42
C LEU A 65 0.39 10.42 9.34
N ALA A 66 0.38 9.10 9.09
CA ALA A 66 1.19 8.14 9.85
C ALA A 66 2.70 8.39 9.71
N ARG A 67 3.13 8.79 8.50
CA ARG A 67 4.52 9.14 8.19
C ARG A 67 4.93 10.52 8.68
N GLU A 68 4.00 11.33 9.21
CA GLU A 68 4.19 12.75 9.55
C GLU A 68 4.58 13.64 8.34
N THR A 69 4.09 13.31 7.15
CA THR A 69 4.34 14.02 5.89
C THR A 69 3.03 14.41 5.19
N PRO A 70 2.11 15.15 5.84
CA PRO A 70 0.80 15.45 5.29
C PRO A 70 0.88 16.10 3.91
N GLY A 71 0.22 15.48 2.92
CA GLY A 71 0.15 15.96 1.55
C GLY A 71 1.27 15.49 0.62
N ALA A 72 2.22 14.67 1.11
CA ALA A 72 3.27 14.07 0.29
C ALA A 72 2.71 13.20 -0.86
N CYS A 73 1.54 12.59 -0.68
CA CYS A 73 0.84 11.80 -1.69
C CYS A 73 0.42 12.60 -2.94
N PHE A 74 0.36 13.94 -2.84
CA PHE A 74 0.06 14.81 -3.98
C PHE A 74 1.30 15.19 -4.80
N VAL A 75 2.51 14.87 -4.32
CA VAL A 75 3.75 15.10 -5.07
C VAL A 75 3.80 14.15 -6.26
N PRO A 76 3.84 14.65 -7.50
CA PRO A 76 3.94 13.80 -8.68
C PRO A 76 5.18 12.91 -8.63
N ARG A 77 5.02 11.61 -8.88
CA ARG A 77 6.09 10.61 -8.80
C ARG A 77 6.80 10.57 -7.43
N GLY A 78 6.07 10.83 -6.35
CA GLY A 78 6.53 10.61 -4.98
C GLY A 78 7.15 9.21 -4.81
N LYS A 79 8.12 9.12 -3.89
CA LYS A 79 8.91 7.91 -3.63
C LYS A 79 8.34 7.03 -2.53
N THR A 80 7.32 7.49 -1.80
CA THR A 80 6.89 6.85 -0.56
C THR A 80 5.65 5.97 -0.75
N ILE A 81 4.63 6.49 -1.42
CA ILE A 81 3.42 5.74 -1.75
C ILE A 81 2.91 6.13 -3.14
N ARG A 82 2.43 5.15 -3.91
CA ARG A 82 1.80 5.40 -5.21
C ARG A 82 0.45 4.71 -5.35
N ARG A 83 -0.36 5.24 -6.27
CA ARG A 83 -1.75 4.83 -6.46
C ARG A 83 -1.91 3.94 -7.68
N PHE A 84 -2.63 2.83 -7.55
CA PHE A 84 -2.94 1.94 -8.67
C PHE A 84 -4.43 1.57 -8.69
N HIS A 85 -5.13 1.94 -9.76
CA HIS A 85 -6.51 1.52 -9.98
C HIS A 85 -6.84 1.42 -11.47
N SER A 86 -8.07 1.01 -11.81
CA SER A 86 -8.49 0.79 -13.20
C SER A 86 -8.27 2.01 -14.11
N CYS A 87 -8.50 3.22 -13.60
CA CYS A 87 -8.32 4.48 -14.32
C CYS A 87 -6.91 5.07 -14.25
N THR A 88 -5.93 4.38 -13.67
CA THR A 88 -4.53 4.83 -13.71
C THR A 88 -4.04 4.69 -15.15
N GLY A 89 -3.31 5.68 -15.67
CA GLY A 89 -2.77 5.64 -17.03
C GLY A 89 -1.88 4.40 -17.24
N ASP A 90 -1.87 3.84 -18.45
CA ASP A 90 -1.16 2.58 -18.69
C ASP A 90 0.35 2.69 -18.46
N GLN A 91 0.94 3.86 -18.76
CA GLN A 91 2.34 4.11 -18.42
C GLN A 91 2.53 4.19 -16.91
N ASP A 92 1.68 4.94 -16.20
CA ASP A 92 1.77 5.05 -14.73
C ASP A 92 1.61 3.68 -14.05
N LYS A 93 0.74 2.80 -14.57
CA LYS A 93 0.61 1.41 -14.07
C LYS A 93 1.93 0.64 -14.17
N LYS A 94 2.63 0.76 -15.30
CA LYS A 94 3.95 0.13 -15.51
C LYS A 94 4.98 0.73 -14.56
N ASP A 95 5.06 2.06 -14.51
CA ASP A 95 6.02 2.78 -13.68
C ASP A 95 5.83 2.47 -12.19
N VAL A 96 4.58 2.38 -11.71
CA VAL A 96 4.27 2.01 -10.31
C VAL A 96 4.75 0.60 -10.00
N VAL A 97 4.47 -0.37 -10.87
CA VAL A 97 4.88 -1.77 -10.67
C VAL A 97 6.40 -1.91 -10.77
N GLU A 98 7.04 -1.25 -11.72
CA GLU A 98 8.50 -1.24 -11.88
C GLU A 98 9.17 -0.60 -10.66
N ASP A 99 8.72 0.58 -10.24
CA ASP A 99 9.32 1.29 -9.11
C ASP A 99 9.09 0.55 -7.79
N PHE A 100 7.96 -0.12 -7.60
CA PHE A 100 7.72 -0.95 -6.42
C PHE A 100 8.61 -2.21 -6.40
N SER A 101 8.71 -2.91 -7.54
CA SER A 101 9.51 -4.13 -7.66
C SER A 101 11.02 -3.87 -7.63
N SER A 102 11.47 -2.68 -8.06
CA SER A 102 12.87 -2.23 -8.00
C SER A 102 13.24 -1.48 -6.72
N ALA A 103 12.37 -1.56 -5.70
CA ALA A 103 12.58 -0.95 -4.39
C ALA A 103 12.63 0.57 -4.30
N LYS A 104 12.18 1.29 -5.33
CA LYS A 104 12.14 2.75 -5.34
C LYS A 104 10.91 3.34 -4.64
N VAL A 105 9.83 2.55 -4.54
CA VAL A 105 8.62 2.91 -3.79
C VAL A 105 8.25 1.75 -2.86
N PRO A 106 8.06 1.97 -1.56
CA PRO A 106 7.75 0.90 -0.61
C PRO A 106 6.26 0.56 -0.54
N VAL A 107 5.34 1.45 -0.92
CA VAL A 107 3.90 1.22 -0.73
C VAL A 107 3.09 1.52 -1.98
N ILE A 108 2.13 0.63 -2.29
CA ILE A 108 1.08 0.89 -3.28
C ILE A 108 -0.28 0.91 -2.59
N SER A 109 -1.04 1.99 -2.76
CA SER A 109 -2.48 1.99 -2.49
C SER A 109 -3.25 1.60 -3.74
N CYS A 110 -3.99 0.50 -3.69
CA CYS A 110 -4.59 -0.10 -4.87
C CYS A 110 -6.03 -0.56 -4.68
N THR A 111 -6.73 -0.72 -5.79
CA THR A 111 -7.95 -1.55 -5.84
C THR A 111 -7.61 -2.95 -6.33
N MET A 112 -8.62 -3.82 -6.44
CA MET A 112 -8.51 -5.14 -7.07
C MET A 112 -8.01 -5.10 -8.53
N ALA A 113 -7.90 -3.92 -9.15
CA ALA A 113 -7.25 -3.78 -10.46
C ALA A 113 -5.79 -4.26 -10.46
N LEU A 114 -5.12 -4.23 -9.30
CA LEU A 114 -3.81 -4.85 -9.10
C LEU A 114 -4.01 -6.23 -8.47
N GLY A 115 -4.44 -7.22 -9.25
CA GLY A 115 -4.71 -8.59 -8.75
C GLY A 115 -3.92 -9.70 -9.42
N LEU A 116 -3.47 -9.48 -10.66
CA LEU A 116 -2.67 -10.43 -11.44
C LEU A 116 -1.27 -9.85 -11.69
N GLY A 117 -0.28 -10.73 -11.90
CA GLY A 117 1.09 -10.30 -12.25
C GLY A 117 1.97 -9.87 -11.07
N GLN A 118 1.58 -10.20 -9.84
CA GLN A 118 2.35 -9.90 -8.61
C GLN A 118 3.47 -10.91 -8.35
N ASN A 119 4.34 -11.12 -9.34
CA ASN A 119 5.49 -12.02 -9.22
C ASN A 119 6.75 -11.24 -8.81
N TRP A 120 6.69 -10.58 -7.66
CA TRP A 120 7.79 -9.76 -7.15
C TRP A 120 8.50 -10.48 -6.00
N LYS A 121 9.81 -10.69 -6.10
CA LYS A 121 10.63 -11.38 -5.08
C LYS A 121 11.39 -10.41 -4.17
N ARG A 122 10.82 -9.22 -3.95
CA ARG A 122 11.44 -8.18 -3.14
C ARG A 122 11.44 -8.57 -1.66
#